data_AF-A0A9E5KL24-F1
#
_entry.id   AF-A0A9E5KL24-F1
#
_cell.length_a   1.000
_cell.length_b   1.000
_cell.length_c   1.000
_cell.angle_alpha   90.00
_cell.angle_beta   90.00
_cell.angle_gamma   90.00
#
_symmetry.space_group_name_H-M   'P 1'
#
loop_
_entity.id
_entity.type
_entity.pdbx_description
1 polymer ?
#
loop_
_entity_poly.entity_id
_entity_poly.type
_entity_poly.pdbx_seq_one_letter_code
_entity_poly.pdbx_strand_id
1 'polypeptide(L)'
;MAVVLGLDLSTQSATALVLDTKSGKNLATARAAFGPDFPDRGHPEGFIRGGQNGEVHADPLLWLDGLELALTRLAKLTDLSKIEAVSVSGQQHGSVYLGSGYQSALADGNPQTSLAAKIKPVLSRATSPIWMDGSTVKECAEIAAALGGDQAVCDLTGSVATPRFTGPQIRRFAKNNPQAWEKTERVHLVSSFFASILAGADAAIDTGDGAGMNLMDIRKGDWSPATLQATAPDLAKKLPPVRPGSTVAGPIS
;
A
#
# COMPACT_ATOMS: atom_id res chain seq x y z
N MET A 1 -15.45 -5.98 -25.77
CA MET A 1 -16.22 -4.99 -25.00
C MET A 1 -15.40 -4.86 -23.75
N ALA A 2 -14.67 -3.75 -23.56
CA ALA A 2 -13.71 -3.70 -22.47
C ALA A 2 -14.44 -3.59 -21.13
N VAL A 3 -14.66 -4.74 -20.51
CA VAL A 3 -15.16 -4.90 -19.15
C VAL A 3 -13.94 -4.90 -18.24
N VAL A 4 -13.90 -3.98 -17.29
CA VAL A 4 -12.74 -3.79 -16.40
C VAL A 4 -13.15 -3.87 -14.93
N LEU A 5 -12.21 -4.24 -14.07
CA LEU A 5 -12.38 -4.29 -12.63
C LEU A 5 -11.61 -3.15 -11.96
N GLY A 6 -12.33 -2.32 -11.21
CA GLY A 6 -11.75 -1.38 -10.26
C GLY A 6 -11.83 -1.94 -8.85
N LEU A 7 -10.70 -1.91 -8.13
CA LEU A 7 -10.62 -2.26 -6.72
C LEU A 7 -10.30 -1.02 -5.91
N ASP A 8 -11.02 -0.79 -4.82
CA ASP A 8 -10.75 0.29 -3.87
C ASP A 8 -10.53 -0.26 -2.46
N LEU A 9 -9.30 -0.12 -1.97
CA LEU A 9 -8.95 -0.43 -0.60
C LEU A 9 -8.96 0.85 0.25
N SER A 10 -10.14 1.15 0.78
CA SER A 10 -10.32 2.24 1.75
C SER A 10 -9.92 1.81 3.17
N THR A 11 -9.94 2.76 4.11
CA THR A 11 -9.69 2.48 5.53
C THR A 11 -10.65 1.46 6.15
N GLN A 12 -11.90 1.39 5.67
CA GLN A 12 -12.98 0.63 6.34
C GLN A 12 -13.50 -0.55 5.50
N SER A 13 -13.04 -0.70 4.27
CA SER A 13 -13.51 -1.76 3.37
C SER A 13 -12.62 -1.96 2.15
N ALA A 14 -12.69 -3.15 1.57
CA ALA A 14 -12.35 -3.42 0.18
C ALA A 14 -13.62 -3.41 -0.68
N THR A 15 -13.62 -2.66 -1.79
CA THR A 15 -14.72 -2.59 -2.75
C THR A 15 -14.24 -3.03 -4.13
N ALA A 16 -15.05 -3.83 -4.81
CA ALA A 16 -14.78 -4.33 -6.15
C ALA A 16 -15.93 -3.93 -7.10
N LEU A 17 -15.59 -3.27 -8.21
CA LEU A 17 -16.55 -2.72 -9.18
C LEU A 17 -16.18 -3.19 -10.58
N VAL A 18 -17.15 -3.78 -11.29
CA VAL A 18 -17.01 -4.12 -12.71
C VAL A 18 -17.71 -3.06 -13.56
N LEU A 19 -16.98 -2.49 -14.51
CA LEU A 19 -17.41 -1.40 -15.37
C LEU A 19 -17.34 -1.82 -16.85
N ASP A 20 -18.38 -1.53 -17.63
CA ASP A 20 -18.27 -1.50 -19.08
C ASP A 20 -17.75 -0.12 -19.52
N THR A 21 -16.52 -0.09 -20.01
CA THR A 21 -15.86 1.17 -20.43
C THR A 21 -16.51 1.83 -21.64
N LYS A 22 -17.26 1.09 -22.47
CA LYS A 22 -17.95 1.66 -23.63
C LYS A 22 -19.21 2.42 -23.23
N SER A 23 -20.01 1.84 -22.34
CA SER A 23 -21.25 2.47 -21.88
C SER A 23 -21.09 3.31 -20.62
N GLY A 24 -19.98 3.18 -19.90
CA GLY A 24 -19.74 3.81 -18.60
C GLY A 24 -20.60 3.23 -17.48
N LYS A 25 -21.24 2.08 -17.70
CA LYS A 25 -22.17 1.48 -16.72
C LYS A 25 -21.46 0.53 -15.76
N ASN A 26 -21.82 0.66 -14.49
CA ASN A 26 -21.47 -0.30 -13.46
C ASN A 26 -22.29 -1.58 -13.68
N LEU A 27 -21.60 -2.69 -13.99
CA LEU A 27 -22.21 -3.99 -14.25
C LEU A 27 -22.43 -4.78 -12.96
N ALA A 28 -21.50 -4.70 -12.00
CA ALA A 28 -21.61 -5.35 -10.71
C ALA A 28 -20.72 -4.66 -9.68
N THR A 29 -21.16 -4.63 -8.43
CA THR A 29 -20.38 -4.10 -7.30
C THR A 29 -20.48 -5.05 -6.12
N ALA A 30 -19.36 -5.34 -5.48
CA ALA A 30 -19.30 -6.06 -4.22
C ALA A 30 -18.38 -5.33 -3.24
N ARG A 31 -18.63 -5.52 -1.94
CA ARG A 31 -17.88 -4.87 -0.87
C ARG A 31 -17.65 -5.85 0.27
N ALA A 32 -16.50 -5.75 0.93
CA ALA A 32 -16.21 -6.34 2.23
C ALA A 32 -15.93 -5.21 3.23
N ALA A 33 -16.84 -4.98 4.17
CA ALA A 33 -16.71 -3.98 5.22
C ALA A 33 -15.97 -4.58 6.42
N PHE A 34 -14.83 -3.99 6.80
CA PHE A 34 -13.90 -4.64 7.73
C PHE A 34 -14.50 -4.96 9.10
N GLY A 35 -15.19 -4.01 9.73
CA GLY A 35 -15.83 -4.23 11.02
C GLY A 35 -16.93 -5.28 10.98
N PRO A 36 -17.98 -5.11 10.14
CA PRO A 36 -19.10 -6.05 10.07
C PRO A 36 -18.74 -7.44 9.55
N ASP A 37 -17.85 -7.54 8.55
CA ASP A 37 -17.52 -8.83 7.92
C ASP A 37 -16.43 -9.61 8.67
N PHE A 38 -15.63 -8.95 9.51
CA PHE A 38 -14.56 -9.58 10.28
C PHE A 38 -14.57 -9.14 11.76
N PRO A 39 -15.69 -9.37 12.50
CA PRO A 39 -15.83 -8.91 13.88
C PRO A 39 -14.76 -9.50 14.81
N ASP A 40 -14.33 -10.73 14.55
CA ASP A 40 -13.35 -11.46 15.36
C ASP A 40 -11.91 -10.92 15.19
N ARG A 41 -11.66 -10.03 14.22
CA ARG A 41 -10.37 -9.35 14.04
C ARG A 41 -10.15 -8.22 15.05
N GLY A 42 -11.18 -7.80 15.79
CA GLY A 42 -11.05 -6.77 16.84
C GLY A 42 -10.75 -5.36 16.28
N HIS A 43 -11.08 -5.10 15.02
CA HIS A 43 -10.84 -3.83 14.33
C HIS A 43 -12.16 -3.29 13.73
N PRO A 44 -13.13 -2.87 14.56
CA PRO A 44 -14.48 -2.54 14.11
C PRO A 44 -14.55 -1.37 13.10
N GLU A 45 -13.50 -0.54 13.05
CA GLU A 45 -13.39 0.57 12.09
C GLU A 45 -12.33 0.32 11.01
N GLY A 46 -11.78 -0.90 10.91
CA GLY A 46 -10.76 -1.25 9.93
C GLY A 46 -9.32 -0.85 10.30
N PHE A 47 -9.12 -0.28 11.50
CA PHE A 47 -7.82 0.10 12.02
C PHE A 47 -7.68 -0.21 13.51
N ILE A 48 -6.44 -0.15 14.00
CA ILE A 48 -6.02 -0.46 15.37
C ILE A 48 -6.06 0.82 16.19
N ARG A 49 -6.78 0.78 17.33
CA ARG A 49 -6.89 1.90 18.27
C ARG A 49 -5.79 1.85 19.34
N GLY A 50 -5.55 2.99 19.98
CA GLY A 50 -4.76 3.08 21.22
C GLY A 50 -3.26 3.26 21.03
N GLY A 51 -2.81 3.64 19.82
CA GLY A 51 -1.42 4.00 19.58
C GLY A 51 -0.99 5.26 20.35
N GLN A 52 0.30 5.35 20.68
CA GLN A 52 0.85 6.50 21.41
C GLN A 52 1.17 7.67 20.47
N ASN A 53 1.03 8.90 20.95
CA ASN A 53 1.36 10.13 20.21
C ASN A 53 0.61 10.27 18.87
N GLY A 54 -0.65 9.82 18.81
CA GLY A 54 -1.44 9.86 17.57
C GLY A 54 -1.09 8.78 16.55
N GLU A 55 -0.46 7.69 17.00
CA GLU A 55 -0.19 6.51 16.15
C GLU A 55 -1.50 5.81 15.79
N VAL A 56 -1.68 5.54 14.50
CA VAL A 56 -2.84 4.86 13.94
C VAL A 56 -2.37 3.91 12.85
N HIS A 57 -2.51 2.62 13.13
CA HIS A 57 -2.12 1.55 12.21
C HIS A 57 -3.33 0.69 11.82
N ALA A 58 -3.16 -0.19 10.85
CA ALA A 58 -4.11 -1.25 10.52
C ALA A 58 -3.40 -2.60 10.36
N ASP A 59 -4.17 -3.69 10.39
CA ASP A 59 -3.71 -5.04 10.07
C ASP A 59 -3.70 -5.22 8.54
N PRO A 60 -2.53 -5.37 7.89
CA PRO A 60 -2.49 -5.61 6.45
C PRO A 60 -3.11 -6.95 6.03
N LEU A 61 -3.25 -7.92 6.94
CA LEU A 61 -3.90 -9.20 6.65
C LEU A 61 -5.42 -9.06 6.53
N LEU A 62 -6.02 -8.15 7.31
CA LEU A 62 -7.46 -7.81 7.20
C LEU A 62 -7.79 -7.22 5.83
N TRP A 63 -6.86 -6.47 5.24
CA TRP A 63 -7.03 -5.94 3.89
C TRP A 63 -7.11 -7.08 2.86
N LEU A 64 -6.21 -8.07 2.96
CA LEU A 64 -6.20 -9.24 2.08
C LEU A 64 -7.47 -10.09 2.23
N ASP A 65 -7.90 -10.36 3.46
CA ASP A 65 -9.16 -11.06 3.71
C ASP A 65 -10.34 -10.32 3.08
N GLY A 66 -10.36 -8.99 3.20
CA GLY A 66 -11.39 -8.14 2.59
C GLY A 66 -11.37 -8.19 1.06
N LEU A 67 -10.18 -8.20 0.45
CA LEU A 67 -10.03 -8.37 -0.99
C LEU A 67 -10.61 -9.70 -1.46
N GLU A 68 -10.24 -10.80 -0.80
CA GLU A 68 -10.74 -12.16 -1.12
C GLU A 68 -12.26 -12.23 -0.98
N LEU A 69 -12.82 -11.66 0.09
CA LEU A 69 -14.26 -11.66 0.32
C LEU A 69 -15.00 -10.78 -0.71
N ALA A 70 -14.47 -9.61 -1.05
CA ALA A 70 -15.06 -8.73 -2.06
C ALA A 70 -15.08 -9.41 -3.44
N LEU A 71 -13.98 -10.05 -3.85
CA LEU A 71 -13.89 -10.80 -5.11
C LEU A 71 -14.80 -12.04 -5.12
N THR A 72 -14.86 -12.77 -4.01
CA THR A 72 -15.77 -13.93 -3.84
C THR A 72 -17.24 -13.52 -3.98
N ARG A 73 -17.60 -12.36 -3.42
CA ARG A 73 -18.95 -11.79 -3.57
C ARG A 73 -19.20 -11.32 -5.01
N LEU A 74 -18.21 -10.68 -5.63
CA LEU A 74 -18.31 -10.20 -7.01
C LEU A 74 -18.52 -11.34 -8.00
N ALA A 75 -17.83 -12.47 -7.83
CA ALA A 75 -17.95 -13.66 -8.67
C ALA A 75 -19.37 -14.25 -8.71
N LYS A 76 -20.21 -13.95 -7.71
CA LYS A 76 -21.62 -14.37 -7.67
C LYS A 76 -22.54 -13.42 -8.44
N LEU A 77 -22.06 -12.23 -8.77
CA LEU A 77 -22.84 -11.16 -9.42
C LEU A 77 -22.51 -11.01 -10.91
N THR A 78 -21.33 -11.44 -11.34
CA THR A 78 -20.88 -11.30 -12.72
C THR A 78 -19.86 -12.37 -13.11
N ASP A 79 -19.71 -12.57 -14.41
CA ASP A 79 -18.74 -13.49 -14.99
C ASP A 79 -17.35 -12.82 -15.07
N LEU A 80 -16.46 -13.21 -14.16
CA LEU A 80 -15.10 -12.64 -14.07
C LEU A 80 -14.23 -12.97 -15.29
N SER A 81 -14.57 -14.01 -16.08
CA SER A 81 -13.80 -14.36 -17.29
C SER A 81 -13.88 -13.29 -18.39
N LYS A 82 -14.82 -12.35 -18.27
CA LYS A 82 -14.98 -11.22 -19.20
C LYS A 82 -14.11 -10.03 -18.87
N ILE A 83 -13.45 -10.02 -17.70
CA ILE A 83 -12.62 -8.89 -17.28
C ILE A 83 -11.35 -8.85 -18.13
N GLU A 84 -11.16 -7.75 -18.86
CA GLU A 84 -10.01 -7.53 -19.73
C GLU A 84 -8.83 -6.85 -19.00
N ALA A 85 -9.11 -6.10 -17.91
CA ALA A 85 -8.08 -5.43 -17.11
C ALA A 85 -8.56 -5.18 -15.66
N VAL A 86 -7.60 -5.07 -14.74
CA VAL A 86 -7.82 -4.73 -13.34
C VAL A 86 -6.94 -3.54 -12.95
N SER A 87 -7.46 -2.61 -12.15
CA SER A 87 -6.68 -1.55 -11.51
C SER A 87 -7.11 -1.35 -10.06
N VAL A 88 -6.24 -0.77 -9.24
CA VAL A 88 -6.40 -0.67 -7.79
C VAL A 88 -6.16 0.76 -7.32
N SER A 89 -7.06 1.28 -6.48
CA SER A 89 -6.79 2.36 -5.54
C SER A 89 -6.58 1.80 -4.13
N GLY A 90 -5.67 2.41 -3.38
CA GLY A 90 -5.48 2.13 -1.95
C GLY A 90 -5.50 3.41 -1.15
N GLN A 91 -5.88 3.33 0.12
CA GLN A 91 -5.76 4.45 1.03
C GLN A 91 -4.32 4.97 1.03
N GLN A 92 -4.17 6.26 0.80
CA GLN A 92 -2.86 6.85 0.54
C GLN A 92 -1.94 6.78 1.76
N HIS A 93 -0.65 6.91 1.50
CA HIS A 93 0.45 7.00 2.48
C HIS A 93 0.74 5.74 3.28
N GLY A 94 -0.24 4.84 3.46
CA GLY A 94 -0.06 3.63 4.23
C GLY A 94 1.01 2.71 3.63
N SER A 95 1.73 1.98 4.47
CA SER A 95 2.86 1.14 4.02
C SER A 95 2.88 -0.25 4.61
N VAL A 96 3.25 -1.22 3.78
CA VAL A 96 3.44 -2.64 4.14
C VAL A 96 4.92 -2.99 4.03
N TYR A 97 5.44 -3.76 4.99
CA TYR A 97 6.85 -4.11 5.09
C TYR A 97 6.99 -5.62 5.00
N LEU A 98 7.61 -6.07 3.91
CA LEU A 98 7.82 -7.48 3.61
C LEU A 98 9.30 -7.82 3.82
N GLY A 99 9.56 -8.94 4.46
CA GLY A 99 10.88 -9.50 4.71
C GLY A 99 11.18 -10.69 3.82
N SER A 100 12.11 -11.53 4.28
CA SER A 100 12.65 -12.61 3.45
C SER A 100 11.60 -13.63 2.99
N GLY A 101 11.71 -14.02 1.72
CA GLY A 101 10.79 -14.95 1.05
C GLY A 101 9.54 -14.29 0.47
N TYR A 102 9.42 -12.97 0.50
CA TYR A 102 8.21 -12.29 0.03
C TYR A 102 7.92 -12.51 -1.46
N GLN A 103 8.94 -12.61 -2.32
CA GLN A 103 8.72 -12.88 -3.74
C GLN A 103 8.06 -14.23 -3.96
N SER A 104 8.48 -15.25 -3.21
CA SER A 104 7.86 -16.59 -3.25
C SER A 104 6.44 -16.55 -2.70
N ALA A 105 6.18 -15.75 -1.67
CA ALA A 105 4.83 -15.56 -1.12
C ALA A 105 3.90 -14.83 -2.11
N LEU A 106 4.40 -13.86 -2.86
CA LEU A 106 3.64 -13.17 -3.93
C LEU A 106 3.36 -14.13 -5.09
N ALA A 107 4.37 -14.91 -5.52
CA ALA A 107 4.25 -15.84 -6.65
C ALA A 107 3.46 -17.12 -6.33
N ASP A 108 3.00 -17.31 -5.10
CA ASP A 108 2.21 -18.47 -4.72
C ASP A 108 0.80 -18.37 -5.30
N GLY A 109 0.60 -18.99 -6.47
CA GLY A 109 -0.68 -19.11 -7.16
C GLY A 109 -1.62 -20.20 -6.60
N ASN A 110 -1.30 -20.86 -5.48
CA ASN A 110 -2.16 -21.91 -4.93
C ASN A 110 -3.52 -21.34 -4.48
N PRO A 111 -4.65 -21.74 -5.09
CA PRO A 111 -5.96 -21.19 -4.74
C PRO A 111 -6.50 -21.74 -3.40
N GLN A 112 -5.86 -22.76 -2.81
CA GLN A 112 -6.27 -23.35 -1.54
C GLN A 112 -5.68 -22.64 -0.32
N THR A 113 -4.74 -21.72 -0.52
CA THR A 113 -4.11 -20.94 0.54
C THR A 113 -4.59 -19.50 0.43
N SER A 114 -5.15 -18.95 1.52
CA SER A 114 -5.63 -17.57 1.51
C SER A 114 -4.48 -16.58 1.33
N LEU A 115 -4.78 -15.42 0.75
CA LEU A 115 -3.80 -14.35 0.57
C LEU A 115 -3.16 -13.94 1.91
N ALA A 116 -3.96 -13.82 2.96
CA ALA A 116 -3.45 -13.51 4.30
C ALA A 116 -2.49 -14.60 4.82
N ALA A 117 -2.76 -15.88 4.57
CA ALA A 117 -1.89 -16.98 5.00
C ALA A 117 -0.55 -16.99 4.24
N LYS A 118 -0.55 -16.62 2.95
CA LYS A 118 0.68 -16.48 2.15
C LYS A 118 1.59 -15.37 2.66
N ILE A 119 1.01 -14.22 3.00
CA ILE A 119 1.76 -13.01 3.35
C ILE A 119 2.16 -12.94 4.82
N LYS A 120 1.36 -13.48 5.74
CA LYS A 120 1.64 -13.42 7.19
C LYS A 120 3.07 -13.82 7.59
N PRO A 121 3.67 -14.92 7.06
CA PRO A 121 5.02 -15.33 7.44
C PRO A 121 6.12 -14.37 7.00
N VAL A 122 5.86 -13.55 5.97
CA VAL A 122 6.84 -12.66 5.36
C VAL A 122 6.64 -11.19 5.76
N LEU A 123 5.74 -10.87 6.69
CA LEU A 123 5.65 -9.51 7.24
C LEU A 123 6.83 -9.24 8.19
N SER A 124 7.68 -8.27 7.85
CA SER A 124 8.74 -7.79 8.75
C SER A 124 8.23 -6.76 9.77
N ARG A 125 7.05 -6.17 9.50
CA ARG A 125 6.29 -5.33 10.44
C ARG A 125 4.86 -5.84 10.52
N ALA A 126 4.40 -6.18 11.71
CA ALA A 126 3.09 -6.81 11.90
C ALA A 126 1.90 -5.90 11.56
N THR A 127 2.07 -4.58 11.69
CA THR A 127 1.00 -3.60 11.47
C THR A 127 1.49 -2.48 10.54
N SER A 128 0.57 -1.91 9.78
CA SER A 128 0.86 -0.90 8.76
C SER A 128 0.40 0.48 9.25
N PRO A 129 1.25 1.51 9.28
CA PRO A 129 0.79 2.88 9.51
C PRO A 129 -0.14 3.29 8.36
N ILE A 130 -1.19 4.06 8.67
CA ILE A 130 -2.17 4.53 7.68
C ILE A 130 -2.26 6.06 7.67
N TRP A 131 -3.03 6.63 6.73
CA TRP A 131 -3.12 8.07 6.51
C TRP A 131 -3.53 8.91 7.73
N MET A 132 -4.14 8.29 8.74
CA MET A 132 -4.54 8.94 10.00
C MET A 132 -3.39 9.06 11.01
N ASP A 133 -2.24 8.41 10.77
CA ASP A 133 -1.12 8.42 11.71
C ASP A 133 -0.47 9.80 11.78
N GLY A 134 -0.53 10.42 12.95
CA GLY A 134 0.03 11.75 13.23
C GLY A 134 1.35 11.71 14.00
N SER A 135 1.96 10.54 14.17
CA SER A 135 2.88 10.29 15.28
C SER A 135 4.35 10.59 14.99
N THR A 136 4.69 10.97 13.76
CA THR A 136 6.07 11.12 13.26
C THR A 136 6.52 12.57 13.12
N VAL A 137 5.99 13.48 13.95
CA VAL A 137 6.38 14.91 13.96
C VAL A 137 7.89 15.08 14.12
N LYS A 138 8.51 14.27 14.99
CA LYS A 138 9.96 14.29 15.21
C LYS A 138 10.72 13.87 13.94
N GLU A 139 10.30 12.80 13.30
CA GLU A 139 10.93 12.32 12.06
C GLU A 139 10.74 13.30 10.89
N CYS A 140 9.62 14.01 10.83
CA CYS A 140 9.41 15.09 9.86
C CYS A 140 10.46 16.19 10.03
N ALA A 141 10.65 16.68 11.25
CA ALA A 141 11.65 17.72 11.54
C ALA A 141 13.08 17.27 11.21
N GLU A 142 13.40 16.00 11.49
CA GLU A 142 14.70 15.42 11.16
C GLU A 142 14.94 15.33 9.64
N ILE A 143 13.93 14.89 8.87
CA ILE A 143 13.99 14.83 7.40
C ILE A 143 14.12 16.25 6.82
N ALA A 144 13.29 17.18 7.28
CA ALA A 144 13.35 18.57 6.84
C ALA A 144 14.73 19.18 7.11
N ALA A 145 15.27 19.04 8.33
CA ALA A 145 16.60 19.54 8.67
C ALA A 145 17.70 18.96 7.77
N ALA A 146 17.64 17.65 7.48
CA ALA A 146 18.61 16.99 6.61
C ALA A 146 18.56 17.45 5.14
N LEU A 147 17.40 17.96 4.69
CA LEU A 147 17.17 18.41 3.32
C LEU A 147 17.26 19.94 3.14
N GLY A 148 17.53 20.70 4.21
CA GLY A 148 17.65 22.16 4.15
C GLY A 148 16.37 22.93 4.53
N GLY A 149 15.42 22.28 5.19
CA GLY A 149 14.18 22.85 5.71
C GLY A 149 12.94 22.48 4.90
N ASP A 150 11.76 22.78 5.45
CA ASP A 150 10.46 22.37 4.86
C ASP A 150 10.24 22.88 3.43
N GLN A 151 10.73 24.08 3.11
CA GLN A 151 10.62 24.61 1.74
C GLN A 151 11.42 23.77 0.75
N ALA A 152 12.63 23.32 1.11
CA ALA A 152 13.44 22.46 0.25
C ALA A 152 12.78 21.08 0.05
N VAL A 153 12.15 20.53 1.09
CA VAL A 153 11.35 19.29 0.98
C VAL A 153 10.15 19.50 0.05
N CYS A 154 9.46 20.63 0.19
CA CYS A 154 8.30 20.97 -0.64
C CYS A 154 8.68 21.17 -2.11
N ASP A 155 9.74 21.92 -2.39
CA ASP A 155 10.21 22.18 -3.76
C ASP A 155 10.62 20.88 -4.48
N LEU A 156 11.15 19.91 -3.73
CA LEU A 156 11.62 18.63 -4.25
C LEU A 156 10.49 17.59 -4.38
N THR A 157 9.63 17.48 -3.37
CA THR A 157 8.66 16.38 -3.22
C THR A 157 7.20 16.81 -3.42
N GLY A 158 6.94 18.11 -3.60
CA GLY A 158 5.60 18.68 -3.73
C GLY A 158 4.87 18.92 -2.41
N SER A 159 5.47 18.61 -1.26
CA SER A 159 4.88 18.82 0.06
C SER A 159 5.95 18.99 1.13
N VAL A 160 5.64 19.73 2.19
CA VAL A 160 6.47 19.74 3.41
C VAL A 160 6.50 18.36 4.05
N ALA A 161 7.46 18.11 4.95
CA ALA A 161 7.52 16.84 5.67
C ALA A 161 6.25 16.67 6.53
N THR A 162 5.46 15.64 6.23
CA THR A 162 4.10 15.51 6.78
C THR A 162 3.96 14.20 7.56
N PRO A 163 3.44 14.19 8.81
CA PRO A 163 3.50 12.99 9.65
C PRO A 163 2.91 11.70 9.04
N ARG A 164 1.78 11.80 8.34
CA ARG A 164 1.17 10.64 7.71
C ARG A 164 1.95 10.11 6.50
N PHE A 165 2.83 10.92 5.89
CA PHE A 165 3.53 10.54 4.67
C PHE A 165 4.51 9.40 4.96
N THR A 166 4.72 8.57 3.94
CA THR A 166 5.37 7.27 4.12
C THR A 166 6.84 7.39 4.53
N GLY A 167 7.58 8.39 4.04
CA GLY A 167 8.96 8.65 4.43
C GLY A 167 9.13 8.79 5.95
N PRO A 168 8.48 9.76 6.61
CA PRO A 168 8.48 9.88 8.07
C PRO A 168 8.10 8.58 8.81
N GLN A 169 7.10 7.83 8.31
CA GLN A 169 6.69 6.54 8.89
C GLN A 169 7.77 5.46 8.78
N ILE A 170 8.46 5.39 7.64
CA ILE A 170 9.61 4.49 7.43
C ILE A 170 10.75 4.88 8.37
N ARG A 171 11.08 6.17 8.47
CA ARG A 171 12.16 6.67 9.34
C ARG A 171 11.91 6.28 10.79
N ARG A 172 10.69 6.47 11.30
CA ARG A 172 10.33 6.09 12.67
C ARG A 172 10.49 4.59 12.89
N PHE A 173 10.04 3.77 11.94
CA PHE A 173 10.18 2.32 12.03
C PHE A 173 11.64 1.88 12.03
N ALA A 174 12.46 2.41 11.11
CA ALA A 174 13.89 2.10 11.04
C ALA A 174 14.64 2.48 12.31
N LYS A 175 14.28 3.61 12.95
CA LYS A 175 14.88 4.07 14.22
C LYS A 175 14.43 3.23 15.41
N ASN A 176 13.14 2.94 15.52
CA ASN A 176 12.57 2.30 16.71
C ASN A 176 12.73 0.77 16.67
N ASN A 177 12.80 0.16 15.48
CA ASN A 177 12.88 -1.28 15.27
C ASN A 177 13.96 -1.65 14.24
N PRO A 178 15.24 -1.30 14.48
CA PRO A 178 16.31 -1.45 13.50
C PRO A 178 16.51 -2.90 13.03
N GLN A 179 16.35 -3.89 13.93
CA GLN A 179 16.45 -5.32 13.57
C GLN A 179 15.33 -5.77 12.62
N ALA A 180 14.13 -5.23 12.80
CA ALA A 180 13.01 -5.54 11.91
C ALA A 180 13.20 -4.83 10.55
N TRP A 181 13.69 -3.59 10.56
CA TRP A 181 14.05 -2.86 9.34
C TRP A 181 15.15 -3.54 8.52
N GLU A 182 16.17 -4.08 9.20
CA GLU A 182 17.22 -4.86 8.56
C GLU A 182 16.64 -6.06 7.80
N LYS A 183 15.69 -6.76 8.41
CA LYS A 183 14.96 -7.89 7.81
C LYS A 183 13.95 -7.49 6.72
N THR A 184 13.57 -6.23 6.60
CA THR A 184 12.69 -5.76 5.52
C THR A 184 13.42 -5.82 4.18
N GLU A 185 12.89 -6.55 3.22
CA GLU A 185 13.41 -6.59 1.85
C GLU A 185 12.63 -5.67 0.92
N ARG A 186 11.35 -5.43 1.21
CA ARG A 186 10.46 -4.64 0.35
C ARG A 186 9.47 -3.79 1.16
N VAL A 187 9.28 -2.54 0.75
CA VAL A 187 8.26 -1.63 1.27
C VAL A 187 7.34 -1.22 0.13
N HIS A 188 6.04 -1.47 0.29
CA HIS A 188 5.00 -1.05 -0.64
C HIS A 188 4.12 0.01 -0.01
N LEU A 189 3.58 0.91 -0.83
CA LEU A 189 2.32 1.60 -0.51
C LEU A 189 1.17 0.60 -0.59
N VAL A 190 0.06 0.88 0.10
CA VAL A 190 -1.16 0.05 0.08
C VAL A 190 -1.61 -0.28 -1.36
N SER A 191 -1.60 0.72 -2.25
CA SER A 191 -1.91 0.57 -3.68
C SER A 191 -0.99 -0.44 -4.38
N SER A 192 0.32 -0.20 -4.32
CA SER A 192 1.33 -1.07 -4.94
C SER A 192 1.37 -2.46 -4.32
N PHE A 193 1.07 -2.61 -3.03
CA PHE A 193 0.99 -3.90 -2.36
C PHE A 193 -0.13 -4.76 -2.97
N PHE A 194 -1.32 -4.19 -3.16
CA PHE A 194 -2.43 -4.90 -3.78
C PHE A 194 -2.17 -5.20 -5.26
N ALA A 195 -1.56 -4.27 -5.99
CA ALA A 195 -1.13 -4.53 -7.35
C ALA A 195 -0.13 -5.70 -7.40
N SER A 196 0.81 -5.78 -6.45
CA SER A 196 1.76 -6.90 -6.36
C SER A 196 1.10 -8.23 -6.06
N ILE A 197 0.09 -8.24 -5.19
CA ILE A 197 -0.70 -9.42 -4.84
C ILE A 197 -1.44 -9.96 -6.06
N LEU A 198 -2.05 -9.08 -6.85
CA LEU A 198 -2.78 -9.46 -8.07
C LEU A 198 -1.84 -9.95 -9.18
N ALA A 199 -0.67 -9.30 -9.32
CA ALA A 199 0.32 -9.65 -10.34
C ALA A 199 1.20 -10.85 -9.98
N GLY A 200 1.19 -11.28 -8.71
CA GLY A 200 2.08 -12.32 -8.19
C GLY A 200 3.57 -11.93 -8.19
N ALA A 201 3.88 -10.63 -8.30
CA ALA A 201 5.23 -10.08 -8.42
C ALA A 201 5.28 -8.62 -7.94
N ASP A 202 6.46 -8.04 -7.75
CA ASP A 202 6.60 -6.62 -7.38
C ASP A 202 5.96 -5.70 -8.43
N ALA A 203 4.89 -5.00 -8.05
CA ALA A 203 4.36 -3.87 -8.80
C ALA A 203 5.11 -2.58 -8.44
N ALA A 204 5.29 -1.72 -9.44
CA ALA A 204 5.83 -0.38 -9.23
C ALA A 204 4.93 0.47 -8.33
N ILE A 205 5.52 1.44 -7.64
CA ILE A 205 4.74 2.53 -7.05
C ILE A 205 4.45 3.54 -8.15
N ASP A 206 3.20 3.96 -8.30
CA ASP A 206 2.87 4.92 -9.34
C ASP A 206 3.29 6.35 -8.96
N THR A 207 3.51 7.21 -9.95
CA THR A 207 3.89 8.62 -9.72
C THR A 207 2.86 9.39 -8.89
N GLY A 208 1.57 9.04 -8.99
CA GLY A 208 0.50 9.68 -8.22
C GLY A 208 0.62 9.39 -6.73
N ASP A 209 0.60 8.12 -6.33
CA ASP A 209 0.66 7.75 -4.92
C ASP A 209 2.08 7.90 -4.33
N GLY A 210 3.12 7.70 -5.15
CA GLY A 210 4.52 7.93 -4.79
C GLY A 210 4.85 9.37 -4.41
N ALA A 211 4.11 10.35 -4.92
CA ALA A 211 4.23 11.75 -4.50
C ALA A 211 3.81 11.95 -3.03
N GLY A 212 2.95 11.08 -2.49
CA GLY A 212 2.48 11.11 -1.11
C GLY A 212 3.47 10.57 -0.07
N MET A 213 4.75 10.44 -0.40
CA MET A 213 5.75 9.79 0.45
C MET A 213 6.83 10.72 1.04
N ASN A 214 6.98 11.96 0.54
CA ASN A 214 8.17 12.80 0.76
C ASN A 214 9.49 12.12 0.29
N LEU A 215 9.42 11.24 -0.71
CA LEU A 215 10.59 10.50 -1.23
C LEU A 215 10.87 10.77 -2.72
N MET A 216 9.84 10.97 -3.53
CA MET A 216 9.96 11.18 -4.97
C MET A 216 10.40 12.61 -5.29
N ASP A 217 11.33 12.78 -6.23
CA ASP A 217 11.53 14.05 -6.94
C ASP A 217 10.41 14.19 -7.96
N ILE A 218 9.43 15.05 -7.67
CA ILE A 218 8.22 15.16 -8.50
C ILE A 218 8.48 15.68 -9.91
N ARG A 219 9.61 16.35 -10.14
CA ARG A 219 9.99 16.87 -11.47
C ARG A 219 10.60 15.78 -12.33
N LYS A 220 11.28 14.82 -11.71
CA LYS A 220 11.88 13.66 -12.39
C LYS A 220 10.94 12.46 -12.46
N GLY A 221 9.95 12.38 -11.57
CA GLY A 221 9.05 11.23 -11.47
C GLY A 221 9.76 9.96 -10.98
N ASP A 222 10.81 10.11 -10.18
CA ASP A 222 11.60 9.01 -9.62
C ASP A 222 12.10 9.36 -8.21
N TRP A 223 12.61 8.37 -7.48
CA TRP A 223 13.12 8.58 -6.12
C TRP A 223 14.28 9.58 -6.08
N SER A 224 14.26 10.48 -5.09
CA SER A 224 15.40 11.37 -4.84
C SER A 224 16.42 10.69 -3.92
N PRO A 225 17.68 10.51 -4.34
CA PRO A 225 18.71 9.93 -3.47
C PRO A 225 18.85 10.68 -2.13
N ALA A 226 18.65 12.00 -2.13
CA ALA A 226 18.74 12.82 -0.93
C ALA A 226 17.61 12.52 0.07
N THR A 227 16.37 12.37 -0.38
CA THR A 227 15.23 12.06 0.49
C THR A 227 15.33 10.64 1.04
N LEU A 228 15.81 9.70 0.22
CA LEU A 228 16.03 8.32 0.63
C LEU A 228 17.10 8.24 1.73
N GLN A 229 18.23 8.93 1.54
CA GLN A 229 19.32 9.02 2.52
C GLN A 229 18.87 9.71 3.82
N ALA A 230 18.06 10.77 3.72
CA ALA A 230 17.51 11.46 4.89
C ALA A 230 16.49 10.61 5.66
N THR A 231 15.91 9.59 5.04
CA THR A 231 14.82 8.80 5.62
C THR A 231 15.32 7.56 6.36
N ALA A 232 15.99 6.62 5.68
CA ALA A 232 16.38 5.35 6.28
C ALA A 232 17.56 4.68 5.55
N PRO A 233 18.40 3.90 6.26
CA PRO A 233 19.50 3.18 5.64
C PRO A 233 18.96 2.16 4.64
N ASP A 234 19.64 2.08 3.49
CA ASP A 234 19.31 1.19 2.38
C ASP A 234 17.88 1.32 1.83
N LEU A 235 17.22 2.47 1.98
CA LEU A 235 15.84 2.59 1.51
C LEU A 235 15.68 2.36 0.00
N ALA A 236 16.65 2.80 -0.80
CA ALA A 236 16.64 2.64 -2.26
C ALA A 236 16.46 1.19 -2.73
N LYS A 237 17.10 0.22 -2.06
CA LYS A 237 16.99 -1.20 -2.44
C LYS A 237 15.66 -1.82 -1.99
N LYS A 238 14.99 -1.21 -1.01
CA LYS A 238 13.76 -1.71 -0.39
C LYS A 238 12.49 -1.15 -1.06
N LEU A 239 12.58 -0.14 -1.92
CA LEU A 239 11.42 0.39 -2.67
C LEU A 239 11.33 -0.20 -4.09
N PRO A 240 10.12 -0.51 -4.59
CA PRO A 240 9.90 -0.68 -6.02
C PRO A 240 10.32 0.56 -6.81
N PRO A 241 10.55 0.45 -8.13
CA PRO A 241 10.71 1.63 -8.97
C PRO A 241 9.43 2.47 -8.98
N VAL A 242 9.58 3.78 -9.26
CA VAL A 242 8.45 4.65 -9.59
C VAL A 242 8.13 4.51 -11.08
N ARG A 243 6.85 4.40 -11.43
CA ARG A 243 6.39 4.38 -12.83
C ARG A 243 5.12 5.23 -13.01
N PRO A 244 4.77 5.69 -14.23
CA PRO A 244 3.48 6.32 -14.47
C PRO A 244 2.31 5.38 -14.12
N GLY A 245 1.20 5.92 -13.61
CA GLY A 245 0.02 5.12 -13.20
C GLY A 245 -0.66 4.33 -14.32
N SER A 246 -0.35 4.62 -15.59
CA SER A 246 -0.80 3.83 -16.74
C SER A 246 0.11 2.63 -17.07
N THR A 247 1.12 2.33 -16.24
CA THR A 247 2.06 1.24 -16.48
C THR A 247 1.41 -0.11 -16.14
N VAL A 248 1.47 -1.05 -17.07
CA VAL A 248 0.99 -2.43 -16.85
C VAL A 248 1.97 -3.15 -15.91
N ALA A 249 1.49 -3.53 -14.72
CA ALA A 249 2.30 -4.25 -13.73
C ALA A 249 2.58 -5.71 -14.12
N GLY A 250 1.70 -6.32 -14.90
CA GLY A 250 1.79 -7.71 -15.34
C GLY A 250 0.40 -8.32 -15.61
N PRO A 251 0.32 -9.57 -16.07
CA PRO A 251 -0.92 -10.33 -16.04
C PRO A 251 -1.35 -10.63 -14.59
N ILE A 252 -2.62 -11.02 -14.40
CA ILE A 252 -3.09 -11.63 -13.15
C ILE A 252 -2.33 -12.95 -12.91
N SER A 253 -1.97 -13.21 -11.64
CA SER A 253 -1.34 -14.45 -11.17
C SER A 253 -2.22 -15.69 -11.27
#